data_AF-A0A6I3HEB4-F1
#
_entry.id   AF-A0A6I3HEB4-F1
#
_cell.length_a   1.000
_cell.length_b   1.000
_cell.length_c   1.000
_cell.angle_alpha   90.00
_cell.angle_beta   90.00
_cell.angle_gamma   90.00
#
_symmetry.space_group_name_H-M   'P 1'
#
loop_
_entity.id
_entity.type
_entity.pdbx_description
1 polymer ?
#
loop_
_entity_poly.entity_id
_entity_poly.type
_entity_poly.pdbx_seq_one_letter_code
_entity_poly.pdbx_strand_id
1 'polypeptide(L)'
;MFEQFRTDPSSVSESWREFFAGYSPGAGTATAAPAPSAPAAPAATAVAPAATTAAPAAAPSTPAAAPQGTPLRGAAARIVSNMEASLEVPTATSFREIPTKLLEVNRKSINGYLSRSRSGKVSFTHIIGYAIVRAIVDAAPVMNSSFTTDAEGKPYVVRNETVGLGLAVDVEKNDGSRSLLVPCIKNANSLSFAQFLDSYEELVRKVRSNKLTPDDFAGATVTLTNPGTIGTLQSVPRLMPGQGVIVGVGSLDYPVAFRGADPATIASLGMSKVMTMTSTYDHRIIQGAESGLFLKRIQELLMGEHEFYEEIFESLGLPYEPVDWARDVNPNDHEQLMLEKNLQVRALINMYRVRGHLDTDLDPLDLTEHHLHPELDPVAYGLTIWDFDREFLTGGLAGRDSMTLASILDVLRSAYCRTIGIEYMHIQDPVQKAWIQQQVEGVKFELSIEEKRHILERLNAAEALERFLGTKYLGQKRFGIEGAESAIPLLDSLLSSAADT
;
A
#
# COMPACT_ATOMS: atom_id res chain seq x y z
N MET A 1 -9.26 -16.82 -56.05
CA MET A 1 -8.09 -17.68 -55.82
C MET A 1 -8.44 -19.13 -55.52
N PHE A 2 -9.19 -19.49 -54.45
CA PHE A 2 -9.57 -20.90 -54.22
C PHE A 2 -10.40 -21.51 -55.36
N GLU A 3 -11.35 -20.74 -55.92
CA GLU A 3 -12.10 -21.19 -57.10
C GLU A 3 -11.22 -21.36 -58.34
N GLN A 4 -10.22 -20.48 -58.55
CA GLN A 4 -9.26 -20.59 -59.66
C GLN A 4 -8.33 -21.81 -59.50
N PHE A 5 -7.92 -22.12 -58.26
CA PHE A 5 -7.19 -23.35 -57.92
C PHE A 5 -8.01 -24.62 -58.22
N ARG A 6 -9.33 -24.59 -58.02
CA ARG A 6 -10.20 -25.74 -58.34
C ARG A 6 -10.32 -26.01 -59.85
N THR A 7 -10.24 -24.98 -60.68
CA THR A 7 -10.35 -25.11 -62.14
C THR A 7 -9.02 -25.46 -62.78
N ASP A 8 -7.93 -24.82 -62.35
CA ASP A 8 -6.56 -25.15 -62.76
C ASP A 8 -5.57 -24.87 -61.59
N PRO A 9 -5.08 -25.93 -60.92
CA PRO A 9 -4.14 -25.78 -59.80
C PRO A 9 -2.83 -25.09 -60.16
N SER A 10 -2.42 -25.09 -61.45
CA SER A 10 -1.17 -24.47 -61.89
C SER A 10 -1.27 -22.94 -62.05
N SER A 11 -2.49 -22.41 -62.09
CA SER A 11 -2.79 -20.98 -62.24
C SER A 11 -2.50 -20.13 -60.99
N VAL A 12 -2.24 -20.78 -59.85
CA VAL A 12 -1.84 -20.11 -58.60
C VAL A 12 -0.41 -20.51 -58.21
N SER A 13 0.29 -19.64 -57.48
CA SER A 13 1.66 -19.92 -57.02
C SER A 13 1.72 -21.12 -56.08
N GLU A 14 2.90 -21.74 -55.99
CA GLU A 14 3.13 -22.96 -55.21
C GLU A 14 2.69 -22.84 -53.75
N SER A 15 3.01 -21.71 -53.11
CA SER A 15 2.57 -21.37 -51.75
C SER A 15 1.04 -21.40 -51.55
N TRP A 16 0.28 -21.00 -52.56
CA TRP A 16 -1.19 -21.02 -52.50
C TRP A 16 -1.77 -22.41 -52.80
N ARG A 17 -1.07 -23.26 -53.57
CA ARG A 17 -1.49 -24.65 -53.81
C ARG A 17 -1.42 -25.48 -52.54
N GLU A 18 -0.33 -25.34 -51.79
CA GLU A 18 -0.16 -26.01 -50.50
C GLU A 18 -1.23 -25.57 -49.49
N PHE A 19 -1.52 -24.26 -49.45
CA PHE A 19 -2.56 -23.72 -48.58
C PHE A 19 -3.97 -24.25 -48.93
N PHE A 20 -4.32 -24.34 -50.22
CA PHE A 20 -5.64 -24.80 -50.64
C PHE A 20 -5.82 -26.33 -50.67
N ALA A 21 -4.73 -27.10 -50.67
CA ALA A 21 -4.79 -28.57 -50.63
C ALA A 21 -5.48 -29.11 -49.36
N GLY A 22 -5.48 -28.34 -48.27
CA GLY A 22 -6.14 -28.69 -47.01
C GLY A 22 -7.34 -27.81 -46.63
N TYR A 23 -7.80 -26.92 -47.51
CA TYR A 23 -8.81 -25.91 -47.18
C TYR A 23 -10.24 -26.36 -47.55
N SER A 24 -11.12 -26.45 -46.55
CA SER A 24 -12.58 -26.60 -46.73
C SER A 24 -13.32 -25.46 -46.01
N PRO A 25 -14.08 -24.60 -46.71
CA PRO A 25 -14.85 -23.54 -46.06
C PRO A 25 -16.03 -24.14 -45.28
N GLY A 26 -16.10 -23.84 -43.98
CA GLY A 26 -16.94 -24.53 -43.00
C GLY A 26 -18.46 -24.36 -43.14
N ALA A 27 -19.17 -25.36 -42.60
CA ALA A 27 -20.61 -25.30 -42.29
C ALA A 27 -20.78 -25.20 -40.76
N GLY A 28 -21.53 -24.18 -40.34
CA GLY A 28 -21.82 -23.85 -38.95
C GLY A 28 -22.98 -24.62 -38.32
N THR A 29 -23.19 -24.28 -37.05
CA THR A 29 -24.18 -24.72 -36.06
C THR A 29 -25.65 -24.71 -36.50
N ALA A 30 -26.40 -25.77 -36.16
CA ALA A 30 -27.84 -25.72 -35.84
C ALA A 30 -28.29 -26.92 -34.97
N THR A 31 -29.17 -26.61 -34.02
CA THR A 31 -29.84 -27.40 -32.96
C THR A 31 -30.76 -28.55 -33.42
N ALA A 32 -30.80 -29.67 -32.66
CA ALA A 32 -31.99 -30.31 -32.06
C ALA A 32 -31.81 -31.83 -31.80
N ALA A 33 -32.18 -32.29 -30.59
CA ALA A 33 -32.46 -33.69 -30.22
C ALA A 33 -33.96 -33.99 -30.51
N PRO A 34 -34.45 -35.26 -30.65
CA PRO A 34 -34.20 -36.41 -29.77
C PRO A 34 -33.98 -37.79 -30.45
N ALA A 35 -33.62 -38.77 -29.62
CA ALA A 35 -33.35 -40.20 -29.89
C ALA A 35 -34.64 -40.98 -30.32
N PRO A 36 -34.61 -42.27 -30.79
CA PRO A 36 -33.80 -43.39 -30.26
C PRO A 36 -33.25 -44.43 -31.28
N SER A 37 -32.37 -45.29 -30.76
CA SER A 37 -32.23 -46.75 -31.00
C SER A 37 -30.78 -47.21 -31.24
N ALA A 38 -30.34 -48.16 -30.40
CA ALA A 38 -29.10 -48.93 -30.56
C ALA A 38 -29.35 -50.08 -31.55
N PRO A 39 -28.32 -50.61 -32.27
CA PRO A 39 -27.51 -51.67 -31.66
C PRO A 39 -26.03 -51.81 -32.12
N ALA A 40 -25.27 -52.48 -31.24
CA ALA A 40 -24.15 -53.42 -31.47
C ALA A 40 -22.82 -52.93 -32.10
N ALA A 41 -21.77 -53.09 -31.30
CA ALA A 41 -20.36 -53.00 -31.68
C ALA A 41 -19.87 -54.25 -32.44
N PRO A 42 -18.96 -54.11 -33.43
CA PRO A 42 -18.09 -55.18 -33.89
C PRO A 42 -16.69 -55.09 -33.27
N ALA A 43 -16.14 -56.27 -33.02
CA ALA A 43 -14.88 -56.56 -32.36
C ALA A 43 -13.64 -55.98 -33.08
N ALA A 44 -12.66 -55.54 -32.29
CA ALA A 44 -11.30 -55.28 -32.73
C ALA A 44 -10.53 -56.61 -32.83
N THR A 45 -9.96 -56.85 -34.00
CA THR A 45 -9.11 -58.00 -34.33
C THR A 45 -7.73 -57.89 -33.68
N ALA A 46 -7.30 -58.99 -33.07
CA ALA A 46 -5.97 -59.17 -32.49
C ALA A 46 -4.88 -59.22 -33.57
N VAL A 47 -3.76 -58.53 -33.33
CA VAL A 47 -2.48 -58.74 -34.04
C VAL A 47 -1.50 -59.38 -33.06
N ALA A 48 -0.87 -60.46 -33.51
CA ALA A 48 0.01 -61.34 -32.75
C ALA A 48 1.32 -60.67 -32.27
N PRO A 49 1.97 -61.20 -31.21
CA PRO A 49 3.18 -60.62 -30.65
C PRO A 49 4.43 -61.02 -31.45
N ALA A 50 5.22 -60.02 -31.86
CA ALA A 50 6.56 -60.23 -32.36
C ALA A 50 7.54 -60.45 -31.20
N ALA A 51 8.22 -61.59 -31.20
CA ALA A 51 9.23 -61.96 -30.23
C ALA A 51 10.42 -60.97 -30.27
N THR A 52 10.72 -60.36 -29.12
CA THR A 52 11.92 -59.54 -28.93
C THR A 52 13.03 -60.41 -28.37
N THR A 53 14.14 -60.43 -29.09
CA THR A 53 15.41 -61.09 -28.75
C THR A 53 16.02 -60.48 -27.48
N ALA A 54 16.52 -61.36 -26.61
CA ALA A 54 17.19 -60.99 -25.36
C ALA A 54 18.50 -60.23 -25.62
N ALA A 55 18.62 -59.05 -25.01
CA ALA A 55 19.87 -58.28 -24.93
C ALA A 55 20.70 -58.70 -23.69
N PRO A 56 22.05 -58.62 -23.73
CA PRO A 56 22.91 -59.16 -22.69
C PRO A 56 22.83 -58.38 -21.37
N ALA A 57 23.02 -59.09 -20.26
CA ALA A 57 23.04 -58.52 -18.91
C ALA A 57 24.09 -57.40 -18.77
N ALA A 58 23.63 -56.22 -18.38
CA ALA A 58 24.50 -55.11 -17.99
C ALA A 58 25.23 -55.43 -16.68
N ALA A 59 26.55 -55.22 -16.68
CA ALA A 59 27.39 -55.32 -15.50
C ALA A 59 26.91 -54.34 -14.39
N PRO A 60 27.13 -54.66 -13.09
CA PRO A 60 26.72 -53.80 -12.00
C PRO A 60 27.41 -52.43 -12.10
N SER A 61 26.62 -51.38 -12.24
CA SER A 61 27.10 -50.01 -12.17
C SER A 61 27.55 -49.70 -10.74
N THR A 62 28.79 -49.23 -10.61
CA THR A 62 29.33 -48.67 -9.37
C THR A 62 28.37 -47.62 -8.83
N PRO A 63 28.01 -47.60 -7.52
CA PRO A 63 27.17 -46.55 -6.97
C PRO A 63 27.85 -45.21 -7.22
N ALA A 64 27.16 -44.32 -7.93
CA ALA A 64 27.57 -42.93 -8.06
C ALA A 64 27.77 -42.37 -6.64
N ALA A 65 28.93 -41.74 -6.40
CA ALA A 65 29.20 -41.09 -5.12
C ALA A 65 28.02 -40.17 -4.78
N ALA A 66 27.40 -40.40 -3.61
CA ALA A 66 26.27 -39.59 -3.17
C ALA A 66 26.68 -38.11 -3.21
N PRO A 67 25.84 -37.22 -3.76
CA PRO A 67 26.16 -35.80 -3.82
C PRO A 67 26.47 -35.30 -2.41
N GLN A 68 27.58 -34.55 -2.26
CA GLN A 68 27.98 -33.98 -0.98
C GLN A 68 26.90 -32.98 -0.53
N GLY A 69 26.19 -33.30 0.56
CA GLY A 69 25.19 -32.45 1.18
C GLY A 69 25.71 -31.74 2.42
N THR A 70 25.24 -30.52 2.68
CA THR A 70 25.54 -29.80 3.92
C THR A 70 24.40 -30.02 4.93
N PRO A 71 24.69 -30.50 6.16
CA PRO A 71 23.64 -30.70 7.17
C PRO A 71 22.97 -29.38 7.58
N LEU A 72 21.64 -29.34 7.55
CA LEU A 72 20.86 -28.21 8.07
C LEU A 72 20.89 -28.21 9.61
N ARG A 73 21.22 -27.07 10.23
CA ARG A 73 21.30 -26.90 11.69
C ARG A 73 20.61 -25.62 12.14
N GLY A 74 20.26 -25.56 13.43
CA GLY A 74 19.68 -24.36 14.06
C GLY A 74 18.37 -23.91 13.37
N ALA A 75 18.32 -22.64 12.96
CA ALA A 75 17.15 -22.05 12.31
C ALA A 75 16.70 -22.82 11.05
N ALA A 76 17.64 -23.33 10.24
CA ALA A 76 17.31 -24.08 9.03
C ALA A 76 16.62 -25.42 9.34
N ALA A 77 17.06 -26.12 10.39
CA ALA A 77 16.39 -27.34 10.85
C ALA A 77 14.99 -27.04 11.42
N ARG A 78 14.80 -25.87 12.06
CA ARG A 78 13.49 -25.43 12.54
C ARG A 78 12.51 -25.15 11.41
N ILE A 79 12.98 -24.58 10.30
CA ILE A 79 12.17 -24.39 9.08
C ILE A 79 11.66 -25.74 8.56
N VAL A 80 12.52 -26.77 8.49
CA VAL A 80 12.11 -28.12 8.06
C VAL A 80 10.96 -28.65 8.93
N SER A 81 11.14 -28.64 10.25
CA SER A 81 10.11 -29.09 11.19
C SER A 81 8.79 -28.30 11.05
N ASN A 82 8.87 -26.98 10.85
CA ASN A 82 7.69 -26.14 10.64
C ASN A 82 6.98 -26.47 9.32
N MET A 83 7.72 -26.68 8.24
CA MET A 83 7.17 -26.99 6.92
C MET A 83 6.54 -28.39 6.88
N GLU A 84 7.14 -29.37 7.56
CA GLU A 84 6.56 -30.71 7.72
C GLU A 84 5.23 -30.64 8.49
N ALA A 85 5.18 -29.91 9.60
CA ALA A 85 3.95 -29.71 10.36
C ALA A 85 2.85 -28.99 9.55
N SER A 86 3.25 -28.04 8.68
CA SER A 86 2.31 -27.36 7.77
C SER A 86 1.65 -28.30 6.75
N LEU A 87 2.22 -29.47 6.44
CA LEU A 87 1.60 -30.44 5.53
C LEU A 87 0.33 -31.06 6.10
N GLU A 88 0.18 -31.07 7.42
CA GLU A 88 -0.97 -31.64 8.12
C GLU A 88 -2.19 -30.72 8.13
N VAL A 89 -2.03 -29.45 7.70
CA VAL A 89 -3.11 -28.47 7.65
C VAL A 89 -3.74 -28.50 6.25
N PRO A 90 -4.98 -29.00 6.10
CA PRO A 90 -5.69 -28.96 4.83
C PRO A 90 -6.06 -27.52 4.52
N THR A 91 -5.30 -26.91 3.60
CA THR A 91 -5.46 -25.49 3.26
C THR A 91 -6.27 -25.31 1.99
N ALA A 92 -7.03 -24.22 1.95
CA ALA A 92 -7.51 -23.64 0.70
C ALA A 92 -7.13 -22.17 0.63
N THR A 93 -7.11 -21.64 -0.59
CA THR A 93 -6.67 -20.27 -0.85
C THR A 93 -7.70 -19.52 -1.68
N SER A 94 -8.07 -18.34 -1.18
CA SER A 94 -8.88 -17.37 -1.91
C SER A 94 -8.00 -16.21 -2.36
N PHE A 95 -8.37 -15.60 -3.49
CA PHE A 95 -7.63 -14.50 -4.11
C PHE A 95 -8.56 -13.32 -4.36
N ARG A 96 -8.05 -12.11 -4.21
CA ARG A 96 -8.74 -10.87 -4.58
C ARG A 96 -7.73 -9.85 -5.08
N GLU A 97 -8.07 -9.18 -6.18
CA GLU A 97 -7.31 -8.04 -6.68
C GLU A 97 -7.93 -6.76 -6.12
N ILE A 98 -7.09 -5.88 -5.58
CA ILE A 98 -7.51 -4.68 -4.85
C ILE A 98 -6.88 -3.44 -5.51
N PRO A 99 -7.65 -2.41 -5.88
CA PRO A 99 -7.11 -1.14 -6.35
C PRO A 99 -6.39 -0.41 -5.21
N THR A 100 -5.26 0.20 -5.51
CA THR A 100 -4.36 0.78 -4.49
C THR A 100 -4.22 2.29 -4.57
N LYS A 101 -4.91 2.96 -5.51
CA LYS A 101 -4.85 4.41 -5.69
C LYS A 101 -5.08 5.18 -4.40
N LEU A 102 -6.15 4.87 -3.66
CA LEU A 102 -6.47 5.55 -2.40
C LEU A 102 -5.40 5.34 -1.33
N LEU A 103 -4.95 4.08 -1.21
CA LEU A 103 -3.86 3.69 -0.32
C LEU A 103 -2.56 4.45 -0.62
N GLU A 104 -2.21 4.65 -1.90
CA GLU A 104 -1.04 5.43 -2.31
C GLU A 104 -1.19 6.91 -1.95
N VAL A 105 -2.35 7.52 -2.26
CA VAL A 105 -2.63 8.94 -2.02
C VAL A 105 -2.64 9.27 -0.52
N ASN A 106 -3.41 8.52 0.28
CA ASN A 106 -3.49 8.76 1.73
C ASN A 106 -2.16 8.49 2.41
N ARG A 107 -1.44 7.44 2.04
CA ARG A 107 -0.08 7.20 2.56
C ARG A 107 0.89 8.33 2.22
N LYS A 108 0.78 8.94 1.02
CA LYS A 108 1.60 10.11 0.66
C LYS A 108 1.27 11.31 1.54
N SER A 109 -0.02 11.55 1.78
CA SER A 109 -0.49 12.62 2.69
C SER A 109 0.07 12.44 4.11
N ILE A 110 -0.13 11.25 4.70
CA ILE A 110 0.37 10.87 6.04
C ILE A 110 1.89 11.11 6.13
N ASN A 111 2.67 10.50 5.23
CA ASN A 111 4.13 10.62 5.28
C ASN A 111 4.63 12.03 4.97
N GLY A 112 3.87 12.80 4.20
CA GLY A 112 4.10 14.22 4.00
C GLY A 112 4.17 14.90 5.36
N TYR A 113 3.12 14.78 6.17
CA TYR A 113 3.08 15.36 7.51
C TYR A 113 4.15 14.77 8.45
N LEU A 114 4.24 13.43 8.57
CA LEU A 114 5.14 12.77 9.53
C LEU A 114 6.62 13.09 9.29
N SER A 115 7.03 13.27 8.02
CA SER A 115 8.42 13.62 7.68
C SER A 115 8.91 14.92 8.34
N ARG A 116 7.98 15.76 8.81
CA ARG A 116 8.25 17.08 9.39
C ARG A 116 8.14 17.09 10.92
N SER A 117 7.29 16.24 11.51
CA SER A 117 7.08 16.14 12.96
C SER A 117 8.06 15.21 13.68
N ARG A 118 9.08 14.67 12.98
CA ARG A 118 10.04 13.65 13.48
C ARG A 118 9.43 12.30 13.86
N SER A 119 8.15 12.10 13.55
CA SER A 119 7.48 10.81 13.65
C SER A 119 7.90 9.91 12.49
N GLY A 120 7.97 8.59 12.72
CA GLY A 120 8.47 7.62 11.75
C GLY A 120 7.72 7.60 10.41
N LYS A 121 8.10 6.68 9.51
CA LYS A 121 7.46 6.55 8.19
C LYS A 121 6.40 5.45 8.21
N VAL A 122 5.22 5.73 7.67
CA VAL A 122 4.18 4.72 7.46
C VAL A 122 4.44 3.98 6.15
N SER A 123 4.53 2.66 6.21
CA SER A 123 4.64 1.75 5.07
C SER A 123 3.26 1.26 4.61
N PHE A 124 3.16 0.75 3.38
CA PHE A 124 1.93 0.08 2.92
C PHE A 124 1.59 -1.11 3.81
N THR A 125 2.60 -1.87 4.25
CA THR A 125 2.41 -3.03 5.14
C THR A 125 1.80 -2.64 6.49
N HIS A 126 2.06 -1.43 7.01
CA HIS A 126 1.43 -0.97 8.26
C HIS A 126 -0.08 -0.82 8.07
N ILE A 127 -0.50 -0.12 7.01
CA ILE A 127 -1.91 0.11 6.71
C ILE A 127 -2.62 -1.23 6.39
N ILE A 128 -1.99 -2.09 5.58
CA ILE A 128 -2.56 -3.40 5.23
C ILE A 128 -2.63 -4.33 6.45
N GLY A 129 -1.60 -4.36 7.29
CA GLY A 129 -1.60 -5.13 8.54
C GLY A 129 -2.71 -4.70 9.48
N TYR A 130 -2.91 -3.39 9.62
CA TYR A 130 -4.01 -2.85 10.41
C TYR A 130 -5.38 -3.18 9.80
N ALA A 131 -5.55 -3.07 8.47
CA ALA A 131 -6.77 -3.45 7.77
C ALA A 131 -7.12 -4.93 7.97
N ILE A 132 -6.13 -5.83 8.02
CA ILE A 132 -6.33 -7.25 8.33
C ILE A 132 -6.89 -7.43 9.74
N VAL A 133 -6.30 -6.75 10.73
CA VAL A 133 -6.75 -6.82 12.13
C VAL A 133 -8.19 -6.29 12.24
N ARG A 134 -8.49 -5.12 11.67
CA ARG A 134 -9.84 -4.55 11.66
C ARG A 134 -10.84 -5.44 10.94
N ALA A 135 -10.48 -6.00 9.78
CA ALA A 135 -11.35 -6.91 9.06
C ALA A 135 -11.73 -8.17 9.88
N ILE A 136 -10.79 -8.69 10.68
CA ILE A 136 -11.05 -9.80 11.61
C ILE A 136 -11.98 -9.36 12.73
N VAL A 137 -11.67 -8.25 13.40
CA VAL A 137 -12.41 -7.75 14.58
C VAL A 137 -13.84 -7.37 14.21
N ASP A 138 -14.00 -6.64 13.11
CA ASP A 138 -15.28 -5.99 12.78
C ASP A 138 -16.25 -6.88 12.01
N ALA A 139 -15.74 -7.84 11.21
CA ALA A 139 -16.58 -8.59 10.26
C ALA A 139 -16.28 -10.08 10.14
N ALA A 140 -15.03 -10.52 10.38
CA ALA A 140 -14.59 -11.88 10.11
C ALA A 140 -13.86 -12.55 11.29
N PRO A 141 -14.46 -12.63 12.49
CA PRO A 141 -13.79 -13.19 13.67
C PRO A 141 -13.44 -14.67 13.51
N VAL A 142 -14.15 -15.39 12.63
CA VAL A 142 -13.86 -16.80 12.29
C VAL A 142 -12.43 -16.99 11.76
N MET A 143 -11.87 -15.99 11.08
CA MET A 143 -10.51 -16.03 10.54
C MET A 143 -9.43 -16.08 11.62
N ASN A 144 -9.77 -15.68 12.86
CA ASN A 144 -8.91 -15.78 14.04
C ASN A 144 -9.11 -17.09 14.82
N SER A 145 -9.68 -18.13 14.20
CA SER A 145 -9.90 -19.43 14.85
C SER A 145 -8.75 -20.40 14.59
N SER A 146 -8.52 -21.32 15.52
CA SER A 146 -7.47 -22.34 15.43
C SER A 146 -8.07 -23.73 15.52
N PHE A 147 -7.57 -24.67 14.70
CA PHE A 147 -7.94 -26.08 14.80
C PHE A 147 -7.06 -26.78 15.83
N THR A 148 -7.65 -27.63 16.67
CA THR A 148 -6.93 -28.46 17.64
C THR A 148 -7.73 -29.73 17.96
N THR A 149 -7.11 -30.65 18.70
CA THR A 149 -7.71 -31.90 19.14
C THR A 149 -7.70 -31.97 20.66
N ASP A 150 -8.76 -32.51 21.26
CA ASP A 150 -8.84 -32.67 22.72
C ASP A 150 -7.92 -33.80 23.20
N ALA A 151 -7.91 -34.07 24.51
CA ALA A 151 -7.08 -35.11 25.10
C ALA A 151 -7.40 -36.52 24.55
N GLU A 152 -8.61 -36.70 24.03
CA GLU A 152 -9.14 -37.91 23.41
C GLU A 152 -8.96 -37.94 21.87
N GLY A 153 -8.37 -36.89 21.28
CA GLY A 153 -8.09 -36.79 19.84
C GLY A 153 -9.29 -36.34 18.99
N LYS A 154 -10.38 -35.87 19.60
CA LYS A 154 -11.55 -35.36 18.88
C LYS A 154 -11.28 -33.94 18.36
N PRO A 155 -11.62 -33.64 17.10
CA PRO A 155 -11.41 -32.32 16.53
C PRO A 155 -12.33 -31.27 17.18
N TYR A 156 -11.76 -30.12 17.55
CA TYR A 156 -12.52 -28.95 17.97
C TYR A 156 -11.88 -27.63 17.50
N VAL A 157 -12.67 -26.56 17.53
CA VAL A 157 -12.28 -25.23 17.08
C VAL A 157 -12.09 -24.33 18.29
N VAL A 158 -10.94 -23.66 18.38
CA VAL A 158 -10.67 -22.61 19.36
C VAL A 158 -10.92 -21.26 18.70
N ARG A 159 -11.81 -20.46 19.28
CA ARG A 159 -12.02 -19.07 18.87
C ARG A 159 -11.16 -18.18 19.77
N ASN A 160 -10.10 -17.60 19.21
CA ASN A 160 -9.18 -16.79 19.99
C ASN A 160 -9.79 -15.42 20.30
N GLU A 161 -9.73 -14.99 21.56
CA GLU A 161 -10.24 -13.68 22.00
C GLU A 161 -9.34 -12.53 21.55
N THR A 162 -8.03 -12.78 21.44
CA THR A 162 -7.04 -11.80 21.01
C THR A 162 -6.52 -12.14 19.62
N VAL A 163 -6.16 -11.11 18.86
CA VAL A 163 -5.52 -11.25 17.54
C VAL A 163 -4.03 -11.09 17.73
N GLY A 164 -3.28 -12.18 17.51
CA GLY A 164 -1.82 -12.14 17.40
C GLY A 164 -1.40 -12.08 15.95
N LEU A 165 -0.94 -10.92 15.48
CA LEU A 165 -0.53 -10.72 14.09
C LEU A 165 0.96 -11.08 13.92
N GLY A 166 1.23 -12.26 13.37
CA GLY A 166 2.56 -12.67 12.90
C GLY A 166 2.98 -11.86 11.68
N LEU A 167 4.21 -11.37 11.65
CA LEU A 167 4.76 -10.57 10.56
C LEU A 167 5.96 -11.27 9.95
N ALA A 168 5.82 -11.74 8.71
CA ALA A 168 6.94 -12.37 8.01
C ALA A 168 7.94 -11.29 7.55
N VAL A 169 9.09 -11.24 8.23
CA VAL A 169 10.19 -10.31 7.94
C VAL A 169 11.34 -11.08 7.35
N ASP A 170 11.74 -10.67 6.15
CA ASP A 170 12.91 -11.19 5.48
C ASP A 170 14.17 -10.44 5.94
N VAL A 171 15.14 -11.18 6.48
CA VAL A 171 16.38 -10.65 7.03
C VAL A 171 17.55 -11.13 6.21
N GLU A 172 18.20 -10.20 5.52
CA GLU A 172 19.48 -10.45 4.85
C GLU A 172 20.62 -10.32 5.86
N LYS A 173 21.43 -11.37 5.96
CA LYS A 173 22.62 -11.40 6.81
C LYS A 173 23.83 -10.88 6.04
N ASN A 174 24.88 -10.51 6.79
CA ASN A 174 26.13 -10.00 6.23
C ASN A 174 26.83 -10.97 5.25
N ASP A 175 26.51 -12.26 5.31
CA ASP A 175 27.03 -13.30 4.40
C ASP A 175 26.20 -13.44 3.09
N GLY A 176 25.20 -12.57 2.88
CA GLY A 176 24.28 -12.62 1.76
C GLY A 176 23.19 -13.69 1.89
N SER A 177 23.19 -14.49 2.95
CA SER A 177 22.11 -15.45 3.22
C SER A 177 20.87 -14.72 3.75
N ARG A 178 19.70 -15.16 3.33
CA ARG A 178 18.40 -14.62 3.78
C ARG A 178 17.76 -15.57 4.78
N SER A 179 17.13 -15.01 5.80
CA SER A 179 16.39 -15.76 6.81
C SER A 179 15.03 -15.12 7.02
N LEU A 180 13.98 -15.94 6.94
CA LEU A 180 12.63 -15.50 7.24
C LEU A 180 12.36 -15.66 8.74
N LEU A 181 11.93 -14.59 9.39
CA LEU A 181 11.49 -14.59 10.78
C LEU A 181 10.03 -14.15 10.84
N VAL A 182 9.24 -14.73 11.75
CA VAL A 182 7.82 -14.39 11.92
C VAL A 182 7.54 -14.00 13.38
N PRO A 183 8.03 -12.84 13.84
CA PRO A 183 7.64 -12.31 15.14
C PRO A 183 6.16 -11.87 15.16
N CYS A 184 5.58 -11.72 16.35
CA CYS A 184 4.15 -11.49 16.54
C CYS A 184 3.87 -10.17 17.28
N ILE A 185 2.97 -9.34 16.71
CA ILE A 185 2.31 -8.26 17.45
C ILE A 185 1.17 -8.86 18.25
N LYS A 186 1.30 -8.80 19.58
CA LYS A 186 0.34 -9.37 20.52
C LYS A 186 -0.86 -8.45 20.71
N ASN A 187 -2.05 -9.03 20.89
CA ASN A 187 -3.29 -8.31 21.21
C ASN A 187 -3.57 -7.13 20.26
N ALA A 188 -3.35 -7.33 18.96
CA ALA A 188 -3.45 -6.28 17.95
C ALA A 188 -4.88 -5.70 17.85
N ASN A 189 -5.90 -6.46 18.25
CA ASN A 189 -7.31 -6.06 18.24
C ASN A 189 -7.66 -4.92 19.20
N SER A 190 -6.81 -4.60 20.19
CA SER A 190 -7.07 -3.51 21.13
C SER A 190 -6.18 -2.28 20.90
N LEU A 191 -5.34 -2.29 19.86
CA LEU A 191 -4.41 -1.20 19.59
C LEU A 191 -5.06 -0.18 18.65
N SER A 192 -4.91 1.11 18.94
CA SER A 192 -5.11 2.15 17.93
C SER A 192 -4.06 2.04 16.82
N PHE A 193 -4.26 2.73 15.69
CA PHE A 193 -3.29 2.68 14.60
C PHE A 193 -1.88 3.15 15.03
N ALA A 194 -1.79 4.22 15.82
CA ALA A 194 -0.51 4.72 16.34
C ALA A 194 0.17 3.69 17.27
N GLN A 195 -0.57 3.07 18.18
CA GLN A 195 -0.04 2.02 19.06
C GLN A 195 0.38 0.77 18.28
N PHE A 196 -0.38 0.41 17.24
CA PHE A 196 -0.04 -0.67 16.32
C PHE A 196 1.24 -0.35 15.55
N LEU A 197 1.39 0.87 15.05
CA LEU A 197 2.60 1.35 14.35
C LEU A 197 3.83 1.30 15.26
N ASP A 198 3.72 1.78 16.49
CA ASP A 198 4.82 1.74 17.47
C ASP A 198 5.24 0.30 17.79
N SER A 199 4.25 -0.58 18.03
CA SER A 199 4.49 -2.01 18.28
C SER A 199 5.15 -2.69 17.09
N TYR A 200 4.70 -2.37 15.87
CA TYR A 200 5.28 -2.87 14.62
C TYR A 200 6.75 -2.43 14.49
N GLU A 201 7.03 -1.14 14.64
CA GLU A 201 8.38 -0.60 14.49
C GLU A 201 9.34 -1.08 15.59
N GLU A 202 8.86 -1.30 16.82
CA GLU A 202 9.64 -1.93 17.87
C GLU A 202 10.04 -3.37 17.48
N LEU A 203 9.10 -4.15 16.95
CA LEU A 203 9.33 -5.50 16.48
C LEU A 203 10.38 -5.53 15.35
N VAL A 204 10.23 -4.67 14.35
CA VAL A 204 11.19 -4.54 13.23
C VAL A 204 12.57 -4.09 13.73
N ARG A 205 12.63 -3.18 14.71
CA ARG A 205 13.88 -2.77 15.35
C ARG A 205 14.56 -3.94 16.07
N LYS A 206 13.81 -4.78 16.78
CA LYS A 206 14.33 -6.02 17.41
C LYS A 206 14.83 -7.02 16.37
N VAL A 207 14.10 -7.21 15.26
CA VAL A 207 14.52 -8.06 14.14
C VAL A 207 15.87 -7.58 13.58
N ARG A 208 15.97 -6.30 13.20
CA ARG A 208 17.18 -5.73 12.59
C ARG A 208 18.38 -5.69 13.53
N SER A 209 18.13 -5.51 14.83
CA SER A 209 19.20 -5.53 15.85
C SER A 209 19.52 -6.92 16.39
N ASN A 210 18.88 -7.98 15.87
CA ASN A 210 19.01 -9.36 16.32
C ASN A 210 18.77 -9.54 17.83
N LYS A 211 17.75 -8.85 18.37
CA LYS A 211 17.35 -8.84 19.78
C LYS A 211 16.00 -9.50 20.03
N LEU A 212 15.53 -10.33 19.09
CA LEU A 212 14.30 -11.09 19.28
C LEU A 212 14.49 -12.17 20.35
N THR A 213 13.46 -12.32 21.17
CA THR A 213 13.35 -13.34 22.22
C THR A 213 12.37 -14.43 21.79
N PRO A 214 12.40 -15.62 22.41
CA PRO A 214 11.43 -16.67 22.11
C PRO A 214 9.96 -16.24 22.29
N ASP A 215 9.70 -15.32 23.23
CA ASP A 215 8.37 -14.79 23.51
C ASP A 215 7.82 -13.92 22.37
N ASP A 216 8.70 -13.29 21.58
CA ASP A 216 8.31 -12.48 20.41
C ASP A 216 7.75 -13.37 19.26
N PHE A 217 7.96 -14.68 19.29
CA PHE A 217 7.43 -15.62 18.29
C PHE A 217 6.14 -16.32 18.74
N ALA A 218 5.75 -16.15 20.00
CA ALA A 218 4.59 -16.83 20.58
C ALA A 218 3.29 -16.04 20.34
N GLY A 219 2.17 -16.77 20.26
CA GLY A 219 0.83 -16.18 20.24
C GLY A 219 0.32 -15.70 18.88
N ALA A 220 1.03 -15.98 17.78
CA ALA A 220 0.53 -15.64 16.45
C ALA A 220 -0.67 -16.53 16.06
N THR A 221 -1.84 -15.92 15.87
CA THR A 221 -3.07 -16.57 15.43
C THR A 221 -3.35 -16.36 13.94
N VAL A 222 -2.85 -15.24 13.40
CA VAL A 222 -2.93 -14.85 12.00
C VAL A 222 -1.56 -14.36 11.54
N THR A 223 -1.17 -14.63 10.30
CA THR A 223 0.12 -14.17 9.77
C THR A 223 -0.06 -13.30 8.53
N LEU A 224 0.72 -12.24 8.41
CA LEU A 224 0.88 -11.42 7.21
C LEU A 224 2.28 -11.67 6.60
N THR A 225 2.31 -11.92 5.29
CA THR A 225 3.55 -12.03 4.51
C THR A 225 3.49 -11.12 3.29
N ASN A 226 4.58 -10.38 3.03
CA ASN A 226 4.64 -9.39 1.94
C ASN A 226 5.81 -9.67 0.98
N PRO A 227 5.71 -10.70 0.13
CA PRO A 227 6.65 -10.94 -0.96
C PRO A 227 6.50 -9.91 -2.11
N GLY A 228 5.47 -9.07 -2.10
CA GLY A 228 5.29 -7.99 -3.07
C GLY A 228 6.46 -6.99 -3.10
N THR A 229 7.18 -6.85 -2.00
CA THR A 229 8.39 -6.01 -1.89
C THR A 229 9.52 -6.42 -2.84
N ILE A 230 9.55 -7.67 -3.30
CA ILE A 230 10.52 -8.19 -4.27
C ILE A 230 9.88 -8.46 -5.65
N GLY A 231 8.70 -7.91 -5.92
CA GLY A 231 8.01 -8.05 -7.21
C GLY A 231 7.18 -9.32 -7.38
N THR A 232 6.93 -10.07 -6.30
CA THR A 232 6.05 -11.25 -6.36
C THR A 232 4.60 -10.82 -6.58
N LEU A 233 4.01 -11.18 -7.72
CA LEU A 233 2.61 -10.84 -8.03
C LEU A 233 1.63 -11.45 -7.03
N GLN A 234 1.78 -12.75 -6.76
CA GLN A 234 0.90 -13.51 -5.89
C GLN A 234 1.69 -14.63 -5.22
N SER A 235 1.35 -14.94 -3.96
CA SER A 235 1.92 -16.07 -3.23
C SER A 235 0.83 -16.91 -2.60
N VAL A 236 1.01 -18.24 -2.58
CA VAL A 236 0.20 -19.17 -1.81
C VAL A 236 1.01 -19.60 -0.59
N PRO A 237 0.99 -18.80 0.49
CA PRO A 237 1.82 -19.07 1.65
C PRO A 237 1.37 -20.33 2.39
N ARG A 238 2.33 -20.98 3.06
CA ARG A 238 2.09 -22.16 3.90
C ARG A 238 1.56 -21.72 5.26
N LEU A 239 0.39 -22.24 5.64
CA LEU A 239 -0.22 -21.99 6.95
C LEU A 239 0.44 -22.86 8.02
N MET A 240 0.72 -22.29 9.18
CA MET A 240 1.28 -23.00 10.33
C MET A 240 0.16 -23.58 11.19
N PRO A 241 0.33 -24.79 11.78
CA PRO A 241 -0.62 -25.31 12.76
C PRO A 241 -0.85 -24.33 13.90
N GLY A 242 -2.09 -24.27 14.38
CA GLY A 242 -2.51 -23.32 15.42
C GLY A 242 -2.91 -21.94 14.90
N GLN A 243 -2.75 -21.64 13.61
CA GLN A 243 -3.22 -20.41 12.97
C GLN A 243 -4.46 -20.65 12.11
N GLY A 244 -5.32 -19.65 11.99
CA GLY A 244 -6.52 -19.71 11.16
C GLY A 244 -6.25 -19.37 9.70
N VAL A 245 -5.48 -18.30 9.48
CA VAL A 245 -5.20 -17.76 8.15
C VAL A 245 -3.80 -17.14 8.07
N ILE A 246 -3.19 -17.27 6.89
CA ILE A 246 -2.02 -16.49 6.47
C ILE A 246 -2.38 -15.67 5.23
N VAL A 247 -2.14 -14.37 5.32
CA VAL A 247 -2.46 -13.40 4.27
C VAL A 247 -1.19 -13.05 3.50
N GLY A 248 -1.22 -13.27 2.18
CA GLY A 248 -0.15 -12.88 1.27
C GLY A 248 -0.46 -11.56 0.58
N VAL A 249 0.51 -10.65 0.56
CA VAL A 249 0.44 -9.37 -0.17
C VAL A 249 1.37 -9.42 -1.38
N GLY A 250 0.76 -9.26 -2.56
CA GLY A 250 1.45 -9.18 -3.84
C GLY A 250 2.08 -7.82 -4.12
N SER A 251 2.80 -7.72 -5.24
CA SER A 251 3.39 -6.47 -5.70
C SER A 251 2.31 -5.45 -6.03
N LEU A 252 2.53 -4.21 -5.61
CA LEU A 252 1.71 -3.07 -5.98
C LEU A 252 2.24 -2.50 -7.30
N ASP A 253 1.53 -2.75 -8.40
CA ASP A 253 1.95 -2.34 -9.75
C ASP A 253 0.74 -2.14 -10.67
N TYR A 254 0.94 -1.51 -11.83
CA TYR A 254 -0.08 -1.49 -12.87
C TYR A 254 -0.29 -2.89 -13.44
N PRO A 255 -1.50 -3.19 -13.97
CA PRO A 255 -1.73 -4.39 -14.74
C PRO A 255 -0.65 -4.55 -15.83
N VAL A 256 -0.20 -5.79 -16.06
CA VAL A 256 0.99 -6.09 -16.89
C VAL A 256 0.93 -5.42 -18.27
N ALA A 257 -0.26 -5.33 -18.86
CA ALA A 257 -0.48 -4.70 -20.17
C ALA A 257 -0.10 -3.20 -20.23
N PHE A 258 0.03 -2.52 -19.09
CA PHE A 258 0.25 -1.08 -19.00
C PHE A 258 1.59 -0.69 -18.35
N ARG A 259 2.46 -1.65 -17.97
CA ARG A 259 3.74 -1.34 -17.30
C ARG A 259 4.70 -0.47 -18.11
N GLY A 260 4.59 -0.51 -19.44
CA GLY A 260 5.37 0.32 -20.35
C GLY A 260 4.61 1.48 -20.97
N ALA A 261 3.36 1.73 -20.53
CA ALA A 261 2.57 2.85 -21.03
C ALA A 261 3.13 4.17 -20.49
N ASP A 262 2.98 5.24 -21.28
CA ASP A 262 3.32 6.59 -20.85
C ASP A 262 2.54 6.95 -19.57
N PRO A 263 3.21 7.39 -18.48
CA PRO A 263 2.53 7.85 -17.27
C PRO A 263 1.40 8.86 -17.51
N ALA A 264 1.55 9.76 -18.49
CA ALA A 264 0.51 10.72 -18.83
C ALA A 264 -0.74 10.03 -19.43
N THR A 265 -0.56 8.96 -20.20
CA THR A 265 -1.66 8.15 -20.73
C THR A 265 -2.34 7.35 -19.62
N ILE A 266 -1.56 6.80 -18.68
CA ILE A 266 -2.12 6.11 -17.50
C ILE A 266 -2.98 7.06 -16.67
N ALA A 267 -2.51 8.30 -16.47
CA ALA A 267 -3.23 9.33 -15.73
C ALA A 267 -4.50 9.80 -16.46
N SER A 268 -4.45 9.95 -17.80
CA SER A 268 -5.62 10.36 -18.59
C SER A 268 -6.72 9.30 -18.61
N LEU A 269 -6.33 8.02 -18.61
CA LEU A 269 -7.26 6.88 -18.52
C LEU A 269 -7.79 6.63 -17.11
N GLY A 270 -7.29 7.32 -16.09
CA GLY A 270 -7.72 7.13 -14.70
C GLY A 270 -7.39 5.73 -14.18
N MET A 271 -6.21 5.19 -14.52
CA MET A 271 -5.84 3.84 -14.11
C MET A 271 -5.25 3.80 -12.70
N SER A 272 -5.67 2.81 -11.90
CA SER A 272 -5.08 2.51 -10.60
C SER A 272 -4.05 1.38 -10.73
N LYS A 273 -2.99 1.44 -9.93
CA LYS A 273 -2.22 0.24 -9.61
C LYS A 273 -3.08 -0.72 -8.81
N VAL A 274 -2.79 -2.00 -8.93
CA VAL A 274 -3.48 -3.09 -8.23
C VAL A 274 -2.49 -3.86 -7.36
N MET A 275 -2.99 -4.45 -6.28
CA MET A 275 -2.27 -5.51 -5.56
C MET A 275 -3.14 -6.75 -5.49
N THR A 276 -2.53 -7.92 -5.60
CA THR A 276 -3.21 -9.18 -5.31
C THR A 276 -3.07 -9.51 -3.83
N MET A 277 -4.18 -9.78 -3.15
CA MET A 277 -4.20 -10.32 -1.80
C MET A 277 -4.65 -11.78 -1.81
N THR A 278 -3.95 -12.61 -1.04
CA THR A 278 -4.24 -14.03 -0.91
C THR A 278 -4.58 -14.36 0.54
N SER A 279 -5.54 -15.25 0.74
CA SER A 279 -5.93 -15.76 2.06
C SER A 279 -5.83 -17.27 2.00
N THR A 280 -4.76 -17.83 2.56
CA THR A 280 -4.62 -19.29 2.76
C THR A 280 -5.09 -19.63 4.17
N TYR A 281 -6.15 -20.43 4.27
CA TYR A 281 -6.84 -20.73 5.53
C TYR A 281 -6.99 -22.24 5.74
N ASP A 282 -7.19 -22.66 7.00
CA ASP A 282 -7.49 -24.04 7.34
C ASP A 282 -8.94 -24.38 6.95
N HIS A 283 -9.10 -25.17 5.89
CA HIS A 283 -10.40 -25.48 5.31
C HIS A 283 -11.24 -26.42 6.20
N ARG A 284 -10.65 -26.99 7.27
CA ARG A 284 -11.42 -27.76 8.27
C ARG A 284 -12.36 -26.87 9.07
N ILE A 285 -12.00 -25.61 9.30
CA ILE A 285 -12.69 -24.69 10.23
C ILE A 285 -13.17 -23.39 9.58
N ILE A 286 -12.59 -23.00 8.45
CA ILE A 286 -12.96 -21.79 7.70
C ILE A 286 -13.47 -22.21 6.32
N GLN A 287 -14.60 -21.64 5.91
CA GLN A 287 -15.20 -21.88 4.60
C GLN A 287 -14.71 -20.86 3.56
N GLY A 288 -14.73 -21.24 2.28
CA GLY A 288 -14.30 -20.35 1.19
C GLY A 288 -15.13 -19.07 1.06
N ALA A 289 -16.41 -19.11 1.43
CA ALA A 289 -17.25 -17.92 1.49
C ALA A 289 -16.79 -16.94 2.59
N GLU A 290 -16.39 -17.44 3.76
CA GLU A 290 -15.89 -16.62 4.88
C GLU A 290 -14.56 -15.96 4.51
N SER A 291 -13.64 -16.72 3.91
CA SER A 291 -12.38 -16.18 3.40
C SER A 291 -12.59 -15.13 2.29
N GLY A 292 -13.55 -15.36 1.39
CA GLY A 292 -13.92 -14.40 0.35
C GLY A 292 -14.52 -13.10 0.90
N LEU A 293 -15.37 -13.18 1.93
CA LEU A 293 -15.93 -12.03 2.64
C LEU A 293 -14.87 -11.29 3.45
N PHE A 294 -13.93 -12.00 4.05
CA PHE A 294 -12.78 -11.40 4.74
C PHE A 294 -11.91 -10.58 3.78
N LEU A 295 -11.56 -11.11 2.60
CA LEU A 295 -10.84 -10.35 1.59
C LEU A 295 -11.66 -9.17 1.04
N LYS A 296 -12.99 -9.33 0.92
CA LYS A 296 -13.90 -8.21 0.57
C LYS A 296 -13.80 -7.10 1.60
N ARG A 297 -13.87 -7.44 2.90
CA ARG A 297 -13.77 -6.48 3.99
C ARG A 297 -12.45 -5.72 3.97
N ILE A 298 -11.33 -6.40 3.75
CA ILE A 298 -10.03 -5.72 3.61
C ILE A 298 -10.05 -4.73 2.44
N GLN A 299 -10.62 -5.11 1.29
CA GLN A 299 -10.75 -4.20 0.16
C GLN A 299 -11.58 -2.96 0.53
N GLU A 300 -12.74 -3.14 1.16
CA GLU A 300 -13.61 -2.04 1.60
C GLU A 300 -12.84 -1.05 2.50
N LEU A 301 -12.12 -1.56 3.51
CA LEU A 301 -11.29 -0.74 4.39
C LEU A 301 -10.20 0.01 3.62
N LEU A 302 -9.44 -0.68 2.75
CA LEU A 302 -8.37 -0.04 1.95
C LEU A 302 -8.91 0.97 0.93
N MET A 303 -10.19 0.86 0.55
CA MET A 303 -10.93 1.81 -0.28
C MET A 303 -11.60 2.93 0.53
N GLY A 304 -11.34 3.03 1.84
CA GLY A 304 -11.81 4.11 2.70
C GLY A 304 -13.23 3.95 3.21
N GLU A 305 -13.86 2.80 3.02
CA GLU A 305 -15.13 2.53 3.69
C GLU A 305 -14.92 2.29 5.20
N HIS A 306 -15.98 2.47 5.98
CA HIS A 306 -16.01 2.22 7.43
C HIS A 306 -15.06 3.13 8.22
N GLU A 307 -14.90 4.37 7.76
CA GLU A 307 -14.12 5.42 8.44
C GLU A 307 -12.66 5.01 8.68
N PHE A 308 -12.14 4.13 7.82
CA PHE A 308 -10.85 3.48 8.05
C PHE A 308 -9.67 4.46 7.99
N TYR A 309 -9.68 5.42 7.06
CA TYR A 309 -8.60 6.40 6.98
C TYR A 309 -8.78 7.53 7.99
N GLU A 310 -10.02 7.86 8.34
CA GLU A 310 -10.39 8.81 9.38
C GLU A 310 -9.81 8.36 10.72
N GLU A 311 -10.03 7.09 11.10
CA GLU A 311 -9.46 6.48 12.31
C GLU A 311 -7.91 6.50 12.28
N ILE A 312 -7.30 6.25 11.11
CA ILE A 312 -5.84 6.32 10.95
C ILE A 312 -5.34 7.76 11.14
N PHE A 313 -6.01 8.73 10.55
CA PHE A 313 -5.59 10.13 10.58
C PHE A 313 -5.77 10.73 11.98
N GLU A 314 -6.92 10.47 12.62
CA GLU A 314 -7.19 10.85 14.00
C GLU A 314 -6.17 10.21 14.95
N SER A 315 -5.91 8.91 14.81
CA SER A 315 -4.94 8.22 15.65
C SER A 315 -3.51 8.76 15.52
N LEU A 316 -3.15 9.36 14.38
CA LEU A 316 -1.85 9.98 14.15
C LEU A 316 -1.81 11.48 14.47
N GLY A 317 -2.94 12.08 14.85
CA GLY A 317 -3.07 13.52 15.08
C GLY A 317 -2.85 14.34 13.80
N LEU A 318 -3.31 13.84 12.65
CA LEU A 318 -3.21 14.58 11.39
C LEU A 318 -4.28 15.67 11.33
N PRO A 319 -3.93 16.95 11.10
CA PRO A 319 -4.88 18.05 11.02
C PRO A 319 -5.57 18.15 9.64
N TYR A 320 -5.50 17.08 8.84
CA TYR A 320 -6.00 17.05 7.48
C TYR A 320 -7.05 15.97 7.35
N GLU A 321 -8.04 16.18 6.48
CA GLU A 321 -8.98 15.12 6.12
C GLU A 321 -8.33 14.10 5.16
N PRO A 322 -8.67 12.80 5.29
CA PRO A 322 -8.25 11.81 4.31
C PRO A 322 -8.90 12.07 2.96
N VAL A 323 -8.23 11.62 1.91
CA VAL A 323 -8.80 11.66 0.56
C VAL A 323 -9.76 10.49 0.40
N ASP A 324 -10.95 10.78 -0.15
CA ASP A 324 -12.01 9.80 -0.38
C ASP A 324 -11.98 9.15 -1.76
N TRP A 325 -12.52 7.93 -1.84
CA TRP A 325 -12.74 7.28 -3.13
C TRP A 325 -13.90 7.93 -3.89
N ALA A 326 -13.59 8.54 -5.04
CA ALA A 326 -14.59 9.08 -5.95
C ALA A 326 -14.53 8.39 -7.31
N ARG A 327 -15.66 8.34 -8.03
CA ARG A 327 -15.70 7.87 -9.41
C ARG A 327 -15.10 8.93 -10.34
N ASP A 328 -14.28 8.51 -11.28
CA ASP A 328 -13.79 9.39 -12.34
C ASP A 328 -14.92 9.80 -13.29
N VAL A 329 -15.02 11.09 -13.57
CA VAL A 329 -16.02 11.66 -14.49
C VAL A 329 -15.27 12.18 -15.71
N ASN A 330 -15.29 11.39 -16.80
CA ASN A 330 -14.75 11.77 -18.10
C ASN A 330 -15.87 11.69 -19.15
N PRO A 331 -16.55 12.80 -19.50
CA PRO A 331 -17.47 12.83 -20.64
C PRO A 331 -16.75 12.55 -21.96
N ASN A 332 -17.53 12.30 -23.02
CA ASN A 332 -17.01 11.97 -24.36
C ASN A 332 -16.17 13.10 -24.99
N ASP A 333 -16.36 14.35 -24.57
CA ASP A 333 -15.53 15.48 -24.97
C ASP A 333 -14.41 15.71 -23.95
N HIS A 334 -13.27 15.05 -24.21
CA HIS A 334 -12.11 15.12 -23.32
C HIS A 334 -11.44 16.50 -23.33
N GLU A 335 -11.43 17.20 -24.47
CA GLU A 335 -10.78 18.50 -24.59
C GLU A 335 -11.54 19.56 -23.79
N GLN A 336 -12.87 19.60 -23.93
CA GLN A 336 -13.71 20.52 -23.17
C GLN A 336 -13.60 20.23 -21.67
N LEU A 337 -13.65 18.96 -21.25
CA LEU A 337 -13.49 18.59 -19.83
C LEU A 337 -12.14 19.07 -19.28
N MET A 338 -11.05 18.83 -20.00
CA MET A 338 -9.72 19.22 -19.53
C MET A 338 -9.59 20.74 -19.45
N LEU A 339 -10.23 21.49 -20.36
CA LEU A 339 -10.30 22.95 -20.26
C LEU A 339 -11.07 23.39 -19.02
N GLU A 340 -12.24 22.80 -18.75
CA GLU A 340 -13.03 23.08 -17.56
C GLU A 340 -12.23 22.79 -16.28
N LYS A 341 -11.60 21.61 -16.18
CA LYS A 341 -10.75 21.25 -15.04
C LYS A 341 -9.56 22.19 -14.87
N ASN A 342 -8.94 22.67 -15.95
CA ASN A 342 -7.88 23.69 -15.86
C ASN A 342 -8.39 25.01 -15.25
N LEU A 343 -9.59 25.45 -15.61
CA LEU A 343 -10.21 26.64 -14.99
C LEU A 343 -10.45 26.42 -13.49
N GLN A 344 -10.94 25.24 -13.13
CA GLN A 344 -11.20 24.87 -11.73
C GLN A 344 -9.91 24.79 -10.91
N VAL A 345 -8.83 24.20 -11.45
CA VAL A 345 -7.51 24.17 -10.80
C VAL A 345 -6.96 25.59 -10.59
N ARG A 346 -7.14 26.50 -11.55
CA ARG A 346 -6.75 27.91 -11.38
C ARG A 346 -7.57 28.61 -10.30
N ALA A 347 -8.87 28.34 -10.21
CA ALA A 347 -9.73 28.86 -9.16
C ALA A 347 -9.30 28.34 -7.77
N LEU A 348 -8.96 27.05 -7.68
CA LEU A 348 -8.43 26.42 -6.47
C LEU A 348 -7.10 27.05 -6.03
N ILE A 349 -6.13 27.20 -6.94
CA ILE A 349 -4.86 27.89 -6.64
C ILE A 349 -5.12 29.29 -6.06
N ASN A 350 -6.05 30.04 -6.65
CA ASN A 350 -6.41 31.35 -6.15
C ASN A 350 -7.06 31.29 -4.76
N MET A 351 -7.91 30.31 -4.48
CA MET A 351 -8.52 30.18 -3.14
C MET A 351 -7.50 29.80 -2.07
N TYR A 352 -6.52 28.95 -2.35
CA TYR A 352 -5.41 28.72 -1.41
C TYR A 352 -4.62 30.00 -1.11
N ARG A 353 -4.40 30.86 -2.11
CA ARG A 353 -3.73 32.17 -1.91
C ARG A 353 -4.55 33.15 -1.07
N VAL A 354 -5.89 33.11 -1.18
CA VAL A 354 -6.80 34.03 -0.50
C VAL A 354 -7.15 33.55 0.91
N ARG A 355 -7.41 32.24 1.07
CA ARG A 355 -8.01 31.64 2.26
C ARG A 355 -7.22 30.50 2.86
N GLY A 356 -6.08 30.10 2.30
CA GLY A 356 -5.28 28.97 2.83
C GLY A 356 -4.91 29.13 4.31
N HIS A 357 -4.78 30.38 4.77
CA HIS A 357 -4.55 30.72 6.18
C HIS A 357 -5.65 30.22 7.15
N LEU A 358 -6.85 29.90 6.66
CA LEU A 358 -7.94 29.32 7.46
C LEU A 358 -7.72 27.84 7.79
N ASP A 359 -7.01 27.10 6.92
CA ASP A 359 -6.68 25.67 7.10
C ASP A 359 -5.25 25.49 7.65
N THR A 360 -4.74 26.49 8.36
CA THR A 360 -3.40 26.47 8.94
C THR A 360 -3.44 25.91 10.36
N ASP A 361 -2.52 25.00 10.64
CA ASP A 361 -2.24 24.42 11.96
C ASP A 361 -1.51 25.46 12.84
N LEU A 362 -2.28 26.33 13.48
CA LEU A 362 -1.78 27.44 14.32
C LEU A 362 -1.98 27.21 15.82
N ASP A 363 -2.78 26.21 16.21
CA ASP A 363 -3.18 26.00 17.61
C ASP A 363 -2.29 24.93 18.27
N PRO A 364 -1.26 25.32 19.04
CA PRO A 364 -0.36 24.35 19.66
C PRO A 364 -1.01 23.53 20.78
N LEU A 365 -2.27 23.83 21.13
CA LEU A 365 -3.03 23.14 22.17
C LEU A 365 -4.09 22.20 21.60
N ASP A 366 -4.26 22.14 20.28
CA ASP A 366 -5.29 21.34 19.59
C ASP A 366 -6.70 21.53 20.20
N LEU A 367 -7.05 22.76 20.59
CA LEU A 367 -8.34 23.07 21.22
C LEU A 367 -9.49 23.16 20.20
N THR A 368 -9.14 23.49 18.96
CA THR A 368 -10.10 23.66 17.87
C THR A 368 -10.02 22.45 16.95
N GLU A 369 -11.18 21.88 16.61
CA GLU A 369 -11.22 20.86 15.57
C GLU A 369 -10.82 21.49 14.22
N HIS A 370 -9.83 20.88 13.57
CA HIS A 370 -9.42 21.23 12.23
C HIS A 370 -10.32 20.55 11.20
N HIS A 371 -11.09 21.36 10.46
CA HIS A 371 -11.91 20.93 9.34
C HIS A 371 -11.40 21.59 8.07
N LEU A 372 -11.36 20.86 6.95
CA LEU A 372 -10.94 21.42 5.67
C LEU A 372 -11.96 22.49 5.24
N HIS A 373 -11.51 23.71 4.96
CA HIS A 373 -12.42 24.74 4.50
C HIS A 373 -13.01 24.36 3.12
N PRO A 374 -14.34 24.42 2.91
CA PRO A 374 -14.97 23.90 1.68
C PRO A 374 -14.42 24.49 0.36
N GLU A 375 -14.00 25.75 0.36
CA GLU A 375 -13.37 26.41 -0.81
C GLU A 375 -11.90 25.98 -1.06
N LEU A 376 -11.31 25.16 -0.19
CA LEU A 376 -9.97 24.60 -0.33
C LEU A 376 -9.99 23.10 -0.66
N ASP A 377 -11.17 22.49 -0.61
CA ASP A 377 -11.41 21.10 -0.98
C ASP A 377 -11.46 20.94 -2.51
N PRO A 378 -10.56 20.14 -3.13
CA PRO A 378 -10.62 19.82 -4.55
C PRO A 378 -11.96 19.25 -5.02
N VAL A 379 -12.72 18.55 -4.17
CA VAL A 379 -14.01 17.95 -4.52
C VAL A 379 -15.04 19.04 -4.85
N ALA A 380 -15.02 20.18 -4.16
CA ALA A 380 -15.87 21.34 -4.46
C ALA A 380 -15.66 21.90 -5.88
N TYR A 381 -14.53 21.58 -6.49
CA TYR A 381 -14.12 21.98 -7.84
C TYR A 381 -14.34 20.88 -8.89
N GLY A 382 -14.98 19.77 -8.51
CA GLY A 382 -15.16 18.60 -9.37
C GLY A 382 -13.87 17.83 -9.68
N LEU A 383 -12.83 18.03 -8.86
CA LEU A 383 -11.57 17.31 -8.96
C LEU A 383 -11.62 16.09 -8.04
N THR A 384 -11.18 14.96 -8.55
CA THR A 384 -11.22 13.67 -7.84
C THR A 384 -9.82 13.11 -7.65
N ILE A 385 -9.70 11.98 -6.94
CA ILE A 385 -8.43 11.24 -6.78
C ILE A 385 -7.76 10.87 -8.10
N TRP A 386 -8.53 10.78 -9.18
CA TRP A 386 -8.04 10.42 -10.51
C TRP A 386 -7.32 11.58 -11.19
N ASP A 387 -7.59 12.81 -10.77
CA ASP A 387 -6.97 14.02 -11.30
C ASP A 387 -5.60 14.29 -10.68
N PHE A 388 -5.25 13.64 -9.57
CA PHE A 388 -3.99 13.87 -8.82
C PHE A 388 -2.74 13.69 -9.69
N ASP A 389 -2.76 12.74 -10.62
CA ASP A 389 -1.64 12.45 -11.53
C ASP A 389 -1.78 13.12 -12.89
N ARG A 390 -2.90 13.82 -13.17
CA ARG A 390 -3.08 14.58 -14.41
C ARG A 390 -2.35 15.91 -14.33
N GLU A 391 -1.83 16.35 -15.47
CA GLU A 391 -1.15 17.64 -15.58
C GLU A 391 -2.13 18.78 -15.87
N PHE A 392 -1.91 19.90 -15.19
CA PHE A 392 -2.68 21.13 -15.32
C PHE A 392 -1.76 22.33 -15.50
N LEU A 393 -2.26 23.35 -16.19
CA LEU A 393 -1.60 24.63 -16.33
C LEU A 393 -1.71 25.40 -15.01
N THR A 394 -0.57 25.82 -14.48
CA THR A 394 -0.52 26.49 -13.17
C THR A 394 -0.45 28.01 -13.28
N GLY A 395 -0.07 28.54 -14.45
CA GLY A 395 0.14 29.97 -14.66
C GLY A 395 1.34 30.54 -13.88
N GLY A 396 2.40 29.76 -13.71
CA GLY A 396 3.65 30.19 -13.08
C GLY A 396 3.78 29.85 -11.59
N LEU A 397 2.88 29.01 -11.03
CA LEU A 397 3.01 28.52 -9.65
C LEU A 397 4.39 27.90 -9.43
N ALA A 398 5.11 28.35 -8.41
CA ALA A 398 6.48 27.91 -8.12
C ALA A 398 7.43 27.98 -9.34
N GLY A 399 7.20 28.94 -10.26
CA GLY A 399 8.02 29.13 -11.47
C GLY A 399 7.85 28.05 -12.54
N ARG A 400 6.79 27.25 -12.49
CA ARG A 400 6.48 26.21 -13.49
C ARG A 400 5.21 26.55 -14.24
N ASP A 401 5.13 26.19 -15.52
CA ASP A 401 3.94 26.42 -16.35
C ASP A 401 2.89 25.31 -16.24
N SER A 402 3.33 24.07 -15.99
CA SER A 402 2.48 22.90 -15.76
C SER A 402 2.99 22.03 -14.62
N MET A 403 2.07 21.39 -13.91
CA MET A 403 2.35 20.46 -12.80
C MET A 403 1.21 19.45 -12.66
N THR A 404 1.47 18.30 -12.05
CA THR A 404 0.39 17.40 -11.63
C THR A 404 -0.43 18.01 -10.50
N LEU A 405 -1.73 17.73 -10.42
CA LEU A 405 -2.58 18.26 -9.35
C LEU A 405 -2.03 17.90 -7.95
N ALA A 406 -1.50 16.69 -7.76
CA ALA A 406 -0.86 16.31 -6.50
C ALA A 406 0.32 17.23 -6.15
N SER A 407 1.13 17.63 -7.13
CA SER A 407 2.26 18.53 -6.91
C SER A 407 1.80 19.98 -6.67
N ILE A 408 0.71 20.41 -7.32
CA ILE A 408 0.08 21.71 -7.07
C ILE A 408 -0.39 21.77 -5.62
N LEU A 409 -1.16 20.78 -5.17
CA LEU A 409 -1.66 20.71 -3.78
C LEU A 409 -0.50 20.63 -2.78
N ASP A 410 0.56 19.88 -3.06
CA ASP A 410 1.75 19.82 -2.21
C ASP A 410 2.40 21.21 -2.02
N VAL A 411 2.52 22.00 -3.11
CA VAL A 411 3.06 23.37 -3.06
C VAL A 411 2.13 24.30 -2.28
N LEU A 412 0.83 24.28 -2.59
CA LEU A 412 -0.15 25.16 -1.97
C LEU A 412 -0.30 24.89 -0.47
N ARG A 413 -0.47 23.62 -0.09
CA ARG A 413 -0.54 23.21 1.32
C ARG A 413 0.76 23.56 2.04
N SER A 414 1.91 23.38 1.40
CA SER A 414 3.20 23.75 1.99
C SER A 414 3.36 25.24 2.24
N ALA A 415 2.85 26.08 1.34
CA ALA A 415 2.99 27.53 1.43
C ALA A 415 1.95 28.15 2.36
N TYR A 416 0.72 27.64 2.39
CA TYR A 416 -0.43 28.36 2.94
C TYR A 416 -1.17 27.67 4.08
N CYS A 417 -0.98 26.36 4.30
CA CYS A 417 -1.82 25.55 5.22
C CYS A 417 -0.98 24.70 6.19
N ARG A 418 0.20 25.20 6.60
CA ARG A 418 1.08 24.52 7.57
C ARG A 418 1.00 25.19 8.92
N THR A 419 2.14 25.55 9.49
CA THR A 419 2.26 26.24 10.79
C THR A 419 2.44 27.75 10.62
N ILE A 420 2.18 28.27 9.41
CA ILE A 420 2.28 29.69 9.05
C ILE A 420 1.07 30.03 8.18
N GLY A 421 0.23 30.94 8.66
CA GLY A 421 -0.90 31.48 7.92
C GLY A 421 -0.47 32.77 7.21
N ILE A 422 -0.63 32.82 5.89
CA ILE A 422 -0.15 33.95 5.08
C ILE A 422 -1.34 34.72 4.51
N GLU A 423 -1.53 35.93 5.01
CA GLU A 423 -2.57 36.85 4.54
C GLU A 423 -1.94 38.01 3.78
N TYR A 424 -2.10 38.03 2.45
CA TYR A 424 -1.50 39.08 1.62
C TYR A 424 -2.37 39.53 0.44
N MET A 425 -3.41 38.78 0.10
CA MET A 425 -4.24 39.08 -1.07
C MET A 425 -5.04 40.40 -0.94
N HIS A 426 -5.14 40.96 0.28
CA HIS A 426 -5.71 42.28 0.57
C HIS A 426 -4.81 43.45 0.12
N ILE A 427 -3.51 43.21 -0.11
CA ILE A 427 -2.57 44.20 -0.66
C ILE A 427 -3.08 44.68 -2.03
N GLN A 428 -2.84 45.94 -2.40
CA GLN A 428 -3.29 46.45 -3.71
C GLN A 428 -2.18 46.42 -4.77
N ASP A 429 -0.91 46.50 -4.35
CA ASP A 429 0.25 46.49 -5.24
C ASP A 429 0.54 45.06 -5.78
N PRO A 430 0.43 44.83 -7.11
CA PRO A 430 0.71 43.52 -7.69
C PRO A 430 2.18 43.09 -7.57
N VAL A 431 3.12 44.04 -7.51
CA VAL A 431 4.55 43.72 -7.35
C VAL A 431 4.81 43.09 -5.98
N GLN A 432 4.19 43.63 -4.93
CA GLN A 432 4.29 43.10 -3.57
C GLN A 432 3.63 41.71 -3.46
N LYS A 433 2.46 41.50 -4.09
CA LYS A 433 1.82 40.17 -4.14
C LYS A 433 2.72 39.14 -4.82
N ALA A 434 3.27 39.48 -5.97
CA ALA A 434 4.16 38.61 -6.72
C ALA A 434 5.44 38.29 -5.92
N TRP A 435 5.98 39.27 -5.19
CA TRP A 435 7.13 39.05 -4.33
C TRP A 435 6.83 38.02 -3.23
N ILE A 436 5.71 38.16 -2.51
CA ILE A 436 5.31 37.19 -1.47
C ILE A 436 5.14 35.80 -2.08
N GLN A 437 4.44 35.68 -3.21
CA GLN A 437 4.27 34.41 -3.92
C GLN A 437 5.62 33.74 -4.22
N GLN A 438 6.60 34.50 -4.72
CA GLN A 438 7.94 33.98 -5.01
C GLN A 438 8.72 33.53 -3.77
N GLN A 439 8.46 34.11 -2.60
CA GLN A 439 9.13 33.75 -1.35
C GLN A 439 8.54 32.49 -0.68
N VAL A 440 7.31 32.11 -1.02
CA VAL A 440 6.58 31.05 -0.30
C VAL A 440 6.20 29.86 -1.18
N GLU A 441 5.88 30.10 -2.46
CA GLU A 441 5.45 29.06 -3.38
C GLU A 441 6.66 28.33 -3.98
N GLY A 442 6.85 27.06 -3.61
CA GLY A 442 7.94 26.23 -4.14
C GLY A 442 9.29 26.41 -3.44
N VAL A 443 9.34 27.24 -2.39
CA VAL A 443 10.53 27.42 -1.56
C VAL A 443 10.64 26.29 -0.54
N LYS A 444 11.78 25.61 -0.50
CA LYS A 444 12.08 24.60 0.51
C LYS A 444 12.80 25.26 1.69
N PHE A 445 12.16 25.25 2.85
CA PHE A 445 12.78 25.68 4.09
C PHE A 445 13.47 24.48 4.76
N GLU A 446 14.80 24.44 4.66
CA GLU A 446 15.62 23.43 5.33
C GLU A 446 16.62 24.13 6.25
N LEU A 447 16.46 23.96 7.56
CA LEU A 447 17.43 24.43 8.54
C LEU A 447 18.60 23.43 8.66
N SER A 448 19.82 23.97 8.61
CA SER A 448 21.05 23.26 8.94
C SER A 448 21.04 22.76 10.38
N ILE A 449 21.93 21.82 10.70
CA ILE A 449 22.04 21.29 12.06
C ILE A 449 22.51 22.39 13.02
N GLU A 450 23.38 23.26 12.54
CA GLU A 450 23.91 24.42 13.26
C GLU A 450 22.81 25.42 13.59
N GLU A 451 21.97 25.81 12.61
CA GLU A 451 20.83 26.71 12.85
C GLU A 451 19.82 26.08 13.82
N LYS A 452 19.52 24.79 13.67
CA LYS A 452 18.64 24.06 14.61
C LYS A 452 19.21 24.06 16.02
N ARG A 453 20.53 23.91 16.17
CA ARG A 453 21.20 23.98 17.48
C ARG A 453 21.13 25.39 18.05
N HIS A 454 21.38 26.42 17.25
CA HIS A 454 21.29 27.81 17.70
C HIS A 454 19.87 28.16 18.17
N ILE A 455 18.84 27.79 17.41
CA ILE A 455 17.43 27.98 17.81
C ILE A 455 17.14 27.24 19.13
N LEU A 456 17.60 25.99 19.26
CA LEU A 456 17.43 25.21 20.49
C LEU A 456 18.18 25.84 21.68
N GLU A 457 19.37 26.38 21.47
CA GLU A 457 20.12 27.08 22.51
C GLU A 457 19.38 28.34 22.99
N ARG A 458 18.81 29.13 22.07
CA ARG A 458 17.98 30.30 22.43
C ARG A 458 16.73 29.89 23.20
N LEU A 459 16.05 28.82 22.78
CA LEU A 459 14.90 28.26 23.51
C LEU A 459 15.27 27.80 24.92
N ASN A 460 16.37 27.05 25.06
CA ASN A 460 16.86 26.61 26.36
C ASN A 460 17.21 27.80 27.27
N ALA A 461 17.79 28.87 26.72
CA ALA A 461 18.09 30.08 27.48
C ALA A 461 16.82 30.80 27.95
N ALA A 462 15.79 30.87 27.09
CA ALA A 462 14.48 31.44 27.45
C ALA A 462 13.82 30.64 28.58
N GLU A 463 13.73 29.31 28.44
CA GLU A 463 13.13 28.43 29.46
C GLU A 463 13.90 28.48 30.79
N ALA A 464 15.24 28.50 30.75
CA ALA A 464 16.07 28.59 31.95
C ALA A 464 15.88 29.92 32.69
N LEU A 465 15.77 31.03 31.94
CA LEU A 465 15.50 32.34 32.52
C LEU A 465 14.11 32.40 33.15
N GLU A 466 13.09 31.89 32.47
CA GLU A 466 11.72 31.82 33.00
C GLU A 466 11.64 31.02 34.30
N ARG A 467 12.23 29.82 34.33
CA ARG A 467 12.30 28.99 35.56
C ARG A 467 13.02 29.71 36.69
N PHE A 468 14.11 30.42 36.38
CA PHE A 468 14.85 31.20 37.37
C PHE A 468 14.01 32.36 37.93
N LEU A 469 13.33 33.12 37.07
CA LEU A 469 12.46 34.22 37.49
C LEU A 469 11.31 33.72 38.36
N GLY A 470 10.65 32.63 37.96
CA GLY A 470 9.56 32.01 38.72
C GLY A 470 10.00 31.49 40.09
N THR A 471 11.23 31.00 40.22
CA THR A 471 11.77 30.50 41.50
C THR A 471 12.25 31.63 42.41
N LYS A 472 12.97 32.61 41.86
CA LYS A 472 13.68 33.63 42.66
C LYS A 472 12.80 34.82 43.05
N TYR A 473 11.79 35.15 42.26
CA TYR A 473 10.95 36.32 42.48
C TYR A 473 9.47 35.92 42.63
N LEU A 474 9.02 35.81 43.88
CA LEU A 474 7.62 35.53 44.21
C LEU A 474 6.72 36.68 43.72
N GLY A 475 5.84 36.39 42.75
CA GLY A 475 4.90 37.36 42.15
C GLY A 475 5.08 37.62 40.64
N GLN A 476 6.06 37.00 39.99
CA GLN A 476 6.37 37.19 38.57
C GLN A 476 5.39 36.59 37.55
N LYS A 477 4.32 35.89 37.99
CA LYS A 477 3.34 35.25 37.08
C LYS A 477 2.67 36.20 36.06
N ARG A 478 2.79 37.53 36.22
CA ARG A 478 2.21 38.53 35.30
C ARG A 478 3.13 38.92 34.12
N PHE A 479 4.41 38.59 34.18
CA PHE A 479 5.41 39.02 33.20
C PHE A 479 6.21 37.86 32.58
N GLY A 480 5.97 36.62 33.02
CA GLY A 480 6.60 35.45 32.42
C GLY A 480 6.07 35.17 31.02
N ILE A 481 6.91 34.56 30.19
CA ILE A 481 6.58 34.11 28.83
C ILE A 481 6.42 32.59 28.75
N GLU A 482 5.99 31.96 29.84
CA GLU A 482 5.70 30.52 29.89
C GLU A 482 4.65 30.15 28.81
N GLY A 483 5.03 29.27 27.88
CA GLY A 483 4.24 28.91 26.69
C GLY A 483 4.44 29.82 25.46
N ALA A 484 5.22 30.89 25.59
CA ALA A 484 5.56 31.83 24.51
C ALA A 484 7.08 32.02 24.33
N GLU A 485 7.88 31.04 24.78
CA GLU A 485 9.35 31.06 24.76
C GLU A 485 9.91 31.14 23.33
N SER A 486 9.14 30.67 22.34
CA SER A 486 9.45 30.76 20.91
C SER A 486 9.55 32.20 20.39
N ALA A 487 9.03 33.20 21.12
CA ALA A 487 9.24 34.61 20.77
C ALA A 487 10.72 35.03 20.83
N ILE A 488 11.52 34.40 21.70
CA ILE A 488 12.95 34.72 21.84
C ILE A 488 13.78 34.34 20.59
N PRO A 489 13.76 33.09 20.10
CA PRO A 489 14.47 32.75 18.86
C PRO A 489 13.91 33.49 17.63
N LEU A 490 12.60 33.84 17.62
CA LEU A 490 12.02 34.66 16.56
C LEU A 490 12.67 36.05 16.52
N LEU A 491 12.74 36.74 17.67
CA LEU A 491 13.38 38.05 17.77
C LEU A 491 14.87 37.99 17.45
N ASP A 492 15.57 36.96 17.92
CA ASP A 492 16.97 36.72 17.60
C ASP A 492 17.22 36.60 16.09
N SER A 493 16.36 35.84 15.39
CA SER A 493 16.42 35.72 13.94
C SER A 493 16.14 37.04 13.24
N LEU A 494 15.12 37.79 13.67
CA LEU A 494 14.77 39.09 13.07
C LEU A 494 15.90 40.11 13.21
N LEU A 495 16.51 40.20 14.40
CA LEU A 495 17.61 41.12 14.67
C LEU A 495 18.88 40.73 13.91
N SER A 496 19.16 39.42 13.81
CA SER A 496 20.31 38.92 13.04
C SER A 496 20.16 39.22 11.55
N SER A 497 18.98 38.94 10.98
CA SER A 497 18.70 39.24 9.57
C SER A 497 18.78 40.73 9.26
N ALA A 498 18.35 41.61 10.19
CA ALA A 498 18.47 43.06 10.03
C ALA A 498 19.91 43.58 10.17
N ALA A 499 20.80 42.83 10.82
CA ALA A 499 22.22 43.19 10.95
C ALA A 499 23.05 42.72 9.74
N ASP A 500 22.61 41.66 9.05
CA ASP A 500 23.26 41.11 7.86
C ASP A 500 22.92 41.89 6.56
N THR A 501 21.85 42.69 6.57
CA THR A 501 21.49 43.67 5.52
C THR A 501 22.14 45.02 5.74
#